data_AF-A0A7H8XRI7-F1
#
_entry.id   AF-A0A7H8XRI7-F1
#
_cell.length_a   1.000
_cell.length_b   1.000
_cell.length_c   1.000
_cell.angle_alpha   90.00
_cell.angle_beta   90.00
_cell.angle_gamma   90.00
#
_symmetry.space_group_name_H-M   'P 1'
#
loop_
_entity.id
_entity.type
_entity.pdbx_description
1 polymer ?
#
loop_
_entity_poly.entity_id
_entity_poly.type
_entity_poly.pdbx_seq_one_letter_code
_entity_poly.pdbx_strand_id
1 'polypeptide(L)'
;MLALAACGGEEPAPTAAPASAIATTTAAAAPTTGAAAPTAAAPASADPAADKKLCETAKKVADDSKKALMKAVVGGGDPAAAMKKAFTEMSEVAPATDGSGSEVAVALAAVGAEARRIANAADVEAAAEDSAALEKAGAKANAACKKVGVDPNL
;
A
#
# COMPACT_ATOMS: atom_id res chain seq x y z
N MET A 1 -26.83 12.91 -22.60
CA MET A 1 -27.67 13.00 -21.38
C MET A 1 -28.59 11.80 -21.35
N LEU A 2 -28.19 10.72 -20.66
CA LEU A 2 -29.11 9.68 -20.22
C LEU A 2 -29.29 9.89 -18.71
N ALA A 3 -30.49 10.32 -18.35
CA ALA A 3 -30.96 10.43 -16.98
C ALA A 3 -32.13 9.46 -16.78
N LEU A 4 -32.40 9.14 -15.51
CA LEU A 4 -33.40 8.23 -14.91
C LEU A 4 -32.92 6.79 -14.68
N ALA A 5 -33.11 6.16 -13.52
CA ALA A 5 -33.64 6.62 -12.23
C ALA A 5 -33.35 5.54 -11.17
N ALA A 6 -33.10 6.01 -9.95
CA ALA A 6 -33.50 5.45 -8.66
C ALA A 6 -34.01 3.98 -8.57
N CYS A 7 -33.28 3.18 -7.80
CA CYS A 7 -33.81 2.05 -7.02
C CYS A 7 -32.92 2.01 -5.76
N GLY A 8 -33.32 2.49 -4.59
CA GLY A 8 -34.55 2.17 -3.88
C GLY A 8 -34.15 1.24 -2.73
N GLY A 9 -33.75 1.80 -1.59
CA GLY A 9 -33.54 1.04 -0.36
C GLY A 9 -34.86 0.86 0.39
N GLU A 10 -35.02 -0.27 1.06
CA GLU A 10 -35.72 -0.41 2.36
C GLU A 10 -35.44 -1.82 2.92
N GLU A 11 -35.21 -1.85 4.22
CA GLU A 11 -34.98 -3.01 5.10
C GLU A 11 -36.25 -3.87 5.28
N PRO A 12 -36.13 -5.10 5.80
CA PRO A 12 -36.92 -5.39 7.01
C PRO A 12 -36.22 -6.29 8.05
N ALA A 13 -36.26 -5.87 9.31
CA ALA A 13 -36.32 -6.74 10.51
C ALA A 13 -37.79 -7.18 10.75
N PRO A 14 -38.18 -8.21 11.57
CA PRO A 14 -37.59 -8.56 12.87
C PRO A 14 -37.65 -10.05 13.36
N THR A 15 -37.05 -10.29 14.54
CA THR A 15 -37.39 -11.27 15.61
C THR A 15 -37.26 -12.79 15.39
N ALA A 16 -36.37 -13.44 16.15
CA ALA A 16 -36.70 -14.35 17.27
C ALA A 16 -35.44 -15.05 17.83
N ALA A 17 -35.19 -14.93 19.13
CA ALA A 17 -34.32 -15.84 19.88
C ALA A 17 -35.03 -17.19 20.10
N PRO A 18 -34.27 -18.27 20.33
CA PRO A 18 -34.39 -18.89 21.64
C PRO A 18 -33.05 -19.25 22.30
N ALA A 19 -33.17 -19.46 23.60
CA ALA A 19 -32.14 -19.68 24.60
C ALA A 19 -31.42 -21.04 24.51
N SER A 20 -30.20 -21.03 25.05
CA SER A 20 -29.55 -22.07 25.86
C SER A 20 -29.72 -23.54 25.46
N ALA A 21 -28.62 -24.15 25.01
CA ALA A 21 -28.31 -25.53 25.36
C ALA A 21 -26.89 -25.59 25.95
N ILE A 22 -26.86 -25.81 27.26
CA ILE A 22 -25.68 -26.19 28.03
C ILE A 22 -25.34 -27.62 27.61
N ALA A 23 -24.15 -27.84 27.04
CA ALA A 23 -23.58 -29.16 26.92
C ALA A 23 -22.33 -29.24 27.80
N THR A 24 -22.54 -29.66 29.04
CA THR A 24 -21.50 -30.24 29.89
C THR A 24 -21.06 -31.57 29.31
N THR A 25 -19.83 -31.66 28.83
CA THR A 25 -19.10 -32.93 28.81
C THR A 25 -17.69 -32.68 29.33
N THR A 26 -17.47 -33.09 30.58
CA THR A 26 -16.16 -33.32 31.17
C THR A 26 -15.43 -34.41 30.41
N ALA A 27 -14.24 -34.10 29.90
CA ALA A 27 -13.18 -35.07 29.71
C ALA A 27 -11.85 -34.39 30.08
N ALA A 28 -11.35 -34.72 31.27
CA ALA A 28 -9.99 -34.42 31.67
C ALA A 28 -9.05 -35.43 31.00
N ALA A 29 -8.06 -34.95 30.25
CA ALA A 29 -6.85 -35.69 29.90
C ALA A 29 -5.67 -34.71 29.77
N ALA A 30 -4.68 -34.92 30.66
CA ALA A 30 -3.26 -34.55 30.73
C ALA A 30 -2.64 -33.39 29.89
N PRO A 31 -1.64 -32.67 30.45
CA PRO A 31 -1.01 -31.53 29.82
C PRO A 31 -0.05 -31.98 28.71
N THR A 32 -0.43 -31.78 27.46
CA THR A 32 0.55 -31.72 26.38
C THR A 32 0.99 -30.27 26.26
N THR A 33 2.29 -30.03 26.38
CA THR A 33 3.00 -28.80 26.04
C THR A 33 2.49 -28.22 24.71
N GLY A 34 1.43 -27.40 24.79
CA GLY A 34 0.97 -26.58 23.70
C GLY A 34 1.96 -25.45 23.57
N ALA A 35 2.80 -25.53 22.53
CA ALA A 35 3.56 -24.39 22.06
C ALA A 35 2.64 -23.16 22.11
N ALA A 36 3.09 -22.13 22.82
CA ALA A 36 2.37 -20.88 22.95
C ALA A 36 1.83 -20.51 21.56
N ALA A 37 0.51 -20.38 21.45
CA ALA A 37 -0.08 -19.68 20.31
C ALA A 37 0.75 -18.40 20.14
N PRO A 38 1.16 -18.02 18.91
CA PRO A 38 1.86 -16.78 18.74
C PRO A 38 0.92 -15.72 19.30
N THR A 39 1.30 -15.13 20.44
CA THR A 39 0.79 -13.83 20.84
C THR A 39 0.90 -13.02 19.57
N ALA A 40 -0.23 -12.60 19.02
CA ALA A 40 -0.24 -11.58 18.00
C ALA A 40 0.56 -10.44 18.63
N ALA A 41 1.81 -10.30 18.20
CA ALA A 41 2.67 -9.25 18.67
C ALA A 41 1.85 -7.99 18.40
N ALA A 42 1.61 -7.20 19.45
CA ALA A 42 1.08 -5.87 19.28
C ALA A 42 1.88 -5.22 18.15
N PRO A 43 1.22 -4.56 17.18
CA PRO A 43 1.93 -3.97 16.06
C PRO A 43 3.08 -3.16 16.64
N ALA A 44 4.31 -3.50 16.25
CA ALA A 44 5.47 -2.75 16.67
C ALA A 44 5.15 -1.29 16.41
N SER A 45 5.18 -0.46 17.45
CA SER A 45 4.95 0.98 17.28
C SER A 45 5.87 1.44 16.17
N ALA A 46 5.28 1.91 15.08
CA ALA A 46 6.00 2.51 13.98
C ALA A 46 6.96 3.57 14.54
N ASP A 47 8.25 3.42 14.29
CA ASP A 47 9.23 4.40 14.71
C ASP A 47 9.07 5.64 13.80
N PRO A 48 8.62 6.79 14.34
CA PRO A 48 8.31 7.95 13.50
C PRO A 48 9.55 8.54 12.83
N ALA A 49 10.75 8.30 13.37
CA ALA A 49 12.00 8.74 12.76
C ALA A 49 12.39 7.84 11.58
N ALA A 50 12.20 6.52 11.68
CA ALA A 50 12.36 5.57 10.58
C ALA A 50 11.36 5.87 9.45
N ASP A 51 10.10 6.13 9.79
CA ASP A 51 9.07 6.51 8.82
C ASP A 51 9.41 7.82 8.11
N LYS A 52 9.86 8.82 8.87
CA LYS A 52 10.33 10.08 8.29
C LYS A 52 11.49 9.84 7.31
N LYS A 53 12.44 8.97 7.64
CA LYS A 53 13.57 8.61 6.75
C LYS A 53 13.13 7.89 5.49
N LEU A 54 12.16 6.99 5.59
CA LEU A 54 11.56 6.33 4.42
C LEU A 54 10.89 7.36 3.50
N CYS A 55 10.10 8.28 4.06
CA CYS A 55 9.45 9.34 3.29
C CYS A 55 10.44 10.34 2.66
N GLU A 56 11.52 10.70 3.36
CA GLU A 56 12.60 11.54 2.79
C GLU A 56 13.29 10.85 1.61
N THR A 57 13.51 9.54 1.70
CA THR A 57 14.09 8.74 0.62
C THR A 57 13.15 8.67 -0.58
N ALA A 58 11.87 8.39 -0.33
CA ALA A 58 10.84 8.37 -1.37
C ALA A 58 10.71 9.72 -2.08
N LYS A 59 10.73 10.81 -1.32
CA LYS A 59 10.74 12.17 -1.86
C LYS A 59 11.92 12.40 -2.81
N LYS A 60 13.12 12.04 -2.36
CA LYS A 60 14.34 12.22 -3.15
C LYS A 60 14.25 11.48 -4.48
N VAL A 61 13.82 10.22 -4.44
CA VAL A 61 13.68 9.39 -5.65
C VAL A 61 12.61 9.95 -6.59
N ALA A 62 11.47 10.42 -6.07
CA ALA A 62 10.43 11.06 -6.88
C ALA A 62 10.94 12.35 -7.56
N ASP A 63 11.61 13.22 -6.80
CA ASP A 63 12.17 14.49 -7.28
C ASP A 63 13.27 14.24 -8.35
N ASP A 64 14.18 13.29 -8.10
CA ASP A 64 15.25 12.92 -9.03
C ASP A 64 14.69 12.26 -10.30
N SER A 65 13.68 11.39 -10.16
CA SER A 65 12.97 10.76 -11.28
C SER A 65 12.28 11.79 -12.19
N LYS A 66 11.54 12.73 -11.59
CA LYS A 66 10.88 13.83 -12.31
C LYS A 66 11.90 14.68 -13.06
N LYS A 67 13.01 15.00 -12.42
CA LYS A 67 14.10 15.78 -13.05
C LYS A 67 14.74 15.03 -14.22
N ALA A 68 14.97 13.73 -14.08
CA ALA A 68 15.52 12.90 -15.14
C ALA A 68 14.56 12.81 -16.34
N LEU A 69 13.27 12.59 -16.09
CA LEU A 69 12.24 12.56 -17.12
C LEU A 69 12.14 13.91 -17.85
N MET A 70 12.07 15.02 -17.11
CA MET A 70 12.03 16.36 -17.71
C MET A 70 13.28 16.64 -18.55
N LYS A 71 14.46 16.20 -18.09
CA LYS A 71 15.70 16.31 -18.86
C LYS A 71 15.65 15.48 -20.15
N ALA A 72 15.08 14.27 -20.12
CA ALA A 72 14.93 13.44 -21.32
C ALA A 72 13.97 14.11 -22.32
N VAL A 73 12.80 14.56 -21.86
CA VAL A 73 11.80 15.22 -22.71
C VAL A 73 12.35 16.51 -23.34
N VAL A 74 12.98 17.38 -22.55
CA VAL A 74 13.49 18.68 -23.04
C VAL A 74 14.80 18.51 -23.83
N GLY A 75 15.64 17.56 -23.46
CA GLY A 75 16.94 17.32 -24.07
C GLY A 75 16.91 16.46 -25.33
N GLY A 76 15.73 16.00 -25.78
CA GLY A 76 15.59 15.08 -26.91
C GLY A 76 16.10 13.67 -26.63
N GLY A 77 16.18 13.28 -25.36
CA GLY A 77 16.46 11.91 -24.95
C GLY A 77 15.23 11.02 -25.05
N ASP A 78 15.41 9.71 -24.88
CA ASP A 78 14.34 8.74 -24.94
C ASP A 78 13.47 8.78 -23.65
N PRO A 79 12.20 9.23 -23.73
CA PRO A 79 11.35 9.38 -22.55
C PRO A 79 10.94 8.02 -21.97
N ALA A 80 10.78 6.99 -22.80
CA ALA A 80 10.43 5.64 -22.37
C ALA A 80 11.52 5.03 -21.49
N ALA A 81 12.80 5.16 -21.87
CA ALA A 81 13.94 4.73 -21.07
C ALA A 81 14.04 5.52 -19.74
N ALA A 82 13.74 6.82 -19.77
CA ALA A 82 13.70 7.65 -18.56
C ALA A 82 12.58 7.22 -17.61
N MET A 83 11.38 6.94 -18.13
CA MET A 83 10.25 6.41 -17.35
C MET A 83 10.59 5.04 -16.76
N LYS A 84 11.11 4.12 -17.58
CA LYS A 84 11.50 2.78 -17.11
C LYS A 84 12.49 2.85 -15.96
N LYS A 85 13.49 3.74 -16.07
CA LYS A 85 14.45 3.97 -15.00
C LYS A 85 13.79 4.54 -13.75
N ALA A 86 12.95 5.57 -13.88
CA ALA A 86 12.24 6.19 -12.76
C ALA A 86 11.39 5.16 -11.98
N PHE A 87 10.62 4.33 -12.70
CA PHE A 87 9.81 3.29 -12.07
C PHE A 87 10.65 2.16 -11.45
N THR A 88 11.83 1.87 -12.02
CA THR A 88 12.78 0.94 -11.41
C THR A 88 13.30 1.49 -10.08
N GLU A 89 13.82 2.73 -10.07
CA GLU A 89 14.35 3.36 -8.87
C GLU A 89 13.27 3.51 -7.80
N MET A 90 12.03 3.86 -8.20
CA MET A 90 10.89 3.93 -7.27
C MET A 90 10.50 2.56 -6.71
N SER A 91 10.69 1.47 -7.46
CA SER A 91 10.46 0.12 -6.95
C SER A 91 11.47 -0.31 -5.87
N GLU A 92 12.67 0.28 -5.87
CA GLU A 92 13.73 0.00 -4.90
C GLU A 92 13.55 0.76 -3.59
N VAL A 93 12.70 1.81 -3.58
CA VAL A 93 12.32 2.55 -2.37
C VAL A 93 11.37 1.75 -1.48
N ALA A 94 10.68 0.74 -2.03
CA ALA A 94 9.81 -0.12 -1.25
C ALA A 94 10.60 -0.80 -0.13
N PRO A 95 10.25 -0.56 1.15
CA PRO A 95 10.89 -1.29 2.24
C PRO A 95 10.50 -2.76 2.16
N ALA A 96 11.39 -3.66 2.61
CA ALA A 96 11.00 -5.03 2.91
C ALA A 96 9.94 -4.99 4.03
N THR A 97 8.69 -5.30 3.70
CA THR A 97 7.60 -5.28 4.68
C THR A 97 7.44 -6.68 5.26
N ASP A 98 8.15 -6.95 6.36
CA ASP A 98 8.15 -8.26 7.05
C ASP A 98 6.87 -8.49 7.88
N GLY A 99 5.73 -7.95 7.45
CA GLY A 99 4.43 -8.14 8.09
C GLY A 99 4.16 -7.33 9.37
N SER A 100 5.11 -6.51 9.83
CA SER A 100 4.96 -5.64 11.03
C SER A 100 5.15 -4.14 10.74
N GLY A 101 5.17 -3.75 9.45
CA GLY A 101 5.58 -2.42 8.99
C GLY A 101 4.58 -1.31 9.31
N SER A 102 5.10 -0.12 9.53
CA SER A 102 4.35 1.14 9.67
C SER A 102 3.45 1.43 8.46
N GLU A 103 2.45 2.30 8.65
CA GLU A 103 1.54 2.72 7.56
C GLU A 103 2.33 3.32 6.38
N VAL A 104 3.42 4.04 6.67
CA VAL A 104 4.36 4.56 5.67
C VAL A 104 5.04 3.44 4.89
N ALA A 105 5.58 2.43 5.58
CA ALA A 105 6.27 1.32 4.93
C ALA A 105 5.32 0.53 4.03
N VAL A 106 4.10 0.26 4.50
CA VAL A 106 3.07 -0.44 3.72
C VAL A 106 2.66 0.37 2.48
N ALA A 107 2.46 1.68 2.64
CA ALA A 107 2.06 2.54 1.52
C ALA A 107 3.17 2.68 0.47
N LEU A 108 4.43 2.85 0.89
CA LEU A 108 5.58 2.91 -0.02
C LEU A 108 5.86 1.57 -0.70
N ALA A 109 5.63 0.44 -0.02
CA ALA A 109 5.72 -0.88 -0.63
C ALA A 109 4.68 -1.07 -1.75
N ALA A 110 3.46 -0.58 -1.57
CA ALA A 110 2.44 -0.61 -2.61
C ALA A 110 2.83 0.26 -3.83
N VAL A 111 3.42 1.44 -3.59
CA VAL A 111 3.96 2.29 -4.68
C VAL A 111 5.05 1.55 -5.43
N GLY A 112 6.02 0.98 -4.73
CA GLY A 112 7.12 0.28 -5.38
C GLY A 112 6.70 -1.00 -6.11
N ALA A 113 5.65 -1.69 -5.65
CA ALA A 113 5.09 -2.84 -6.34
C ALA A 113 4.46 -2.47 -7.69
N GLU A 114 3.65 -1.40 -7.73
CA GLU A 114 3.06 -0.92 -9.00
C GLU A 114 4.13 -0.30 -9.90
N ALA A 115 5.08 0.45 -9.35
CA ALA A 115 6.23 0.96 -10.10
C ALA A 115 7.05 -0.18 -10.74
N ARG A 116 7.33 -1.26 -9.99
CA ARG A 116 7.97 -2.46 -10.56
C ARG A 116 7.15 -3.04 -11.71
N ARG A 117 5.83 -3.09 -11.57
CA ARG A 117 4.93 -3.63 -12.60
C ARG A 117 5.07 -2.85 -13.91
N ILE A 118 5.05 -1.52 -13.81
CA ILE A 118 5.20 -0.60 -14.95
C ILE A 118 6.61 -0.72 -15.56
N ALA A 119 7.66 -0.73 -14.73
CA ALA A 119 9.04 -0.85 -15.20
C ALA A 119 9.32 -2.15 -15.99
N ASN A 120 8.60 -3.23 -15.67
CA ASN A 120 8.72 -4.53 -16.33
C ASN A 120 7.73 -4.72 -17.49
N ALA A 121 6.87 -3.74 -17.77
CA ALA A 121 5.98 -3.80 -18.91
C ALA A 121 6.78 -3.77 -20.23
N ALA A 122 6.25 -4.44 -21.24
CA ALA A 122 6.80 -4.38 -22.60
C ALA A 122 6.69 -2.97 -23.19
N ASP A 123 5.58 -2.29 -22.89
CA ASP A 123 5.33 -0.89 -23.22
C ASP A 123 5.13 -0.11 -21.91
N VAL A 124 6.17 0.61 -21.52
CA VAL A 124 6.22 1.35 -20.24
C VAL A 124 5.32 2.57 -20.28
N GLU A 125 5.18 3.22 -21.44
CA GLU A 125 4.33 4.40 -21.61
C GLU A 125 2.86 3.99 -21.47
N ALA A 126 2.42 2.98 -22.21
CA ALA A 126 1.05 2.48 -22.11
C ALA A 126 0.71 1.96 -20.70
N ALA A 127 1.66 1.28 -20.05
CA ALA A 127 1.48 0.82 -18.67
C ALA A 127 1.37 2.00 -17.68
N ALA A 128 2.17 3.05 -17.86
CA ALA A 128 2.10 4.25 -17.02
C ALA A 128 0.76 4.99 -17.19
N GLU A 129 0.20 5.03 -18.41
CA GLU A 129 -1.11 5.64 -18.66
C GLU A 129 -2.28 4.90 -17.99
N ASP A 130 -2.20 3.57 -17.87
CA ASP A 130 -3.24 2.74 -17.23
C ASP A 130 -3.08 2.62 -15.70
N SER A 131 -2.16 3.38 -15.10
CA SER A 131 -1.71 3.15 -13.71
C SER A 131 -2.56 3.82 -12.63
N ALA A 132 -3.89 3.63 -12.68
CA ALA A 132 -4.80 4.09 -11.61
C ALA A 132 -4.46 3.48 -10.23
N ALA A 133 -3.89 2.28 -10.22
CA ALA A 133 -3.40 1.63 -9.00
C ALA A 133 -2.18 2.35 -8.40
N LEU A 134 -1.24 2.80 -9.25
CA LEU A 134 -0.08 3.57 -8.82
C LEU A 134 -0.52 4.92 -8.24
N GLU A 135 -1.39 5.65 -8.93
CA GLU A 135 -1.93 6.94 -8.46
C GLU A 135 -2.56 6.80 -7.06
N LYS A 136 -3.35 5.75 -6.86
CA LYS A 136 -3.98 5.46 -5.56
C LYS A 136 -2.96 5.06 -4.50
N ALA A 137 -1.91 4.32 -4.87
CA ALA A 137 -0.82 3.98 -3.96
C ALA A 137 0.00 5.22 -3.57
N GLY A 138 0.33 6.08 -4.54
CA GLY A 138 1.03 7.35 -4.35
C GLY A 138 0.26 8.29 -3.43
N ALA A 139 -1.05 8.44 -3.65
CA ALA A 139 -1.90 9.23 -2.77
C ALA A 139 -1.91 8.73 -1.31
N LYS A 140 -1.95 7.40 -1.10
CA LYS A 140 -1.86 6.81 0.24
C LYS A 140 -0.49 7.02 0.87
N ALA A 141 0.59 6.87 0.09
CA ALA A 141 1.94 7.12 0.55
C ALA A 141 2.17 8.60 0.92
N ASN A 142 1.66 9.53 0.11
CA ASN A 142 1.66 10.97 0.42
C ASN A 142 0.90 11.24 1.73
N ALA A 143 -0.29 10.67 1.90
CA ALA A 143 -1.08 10.85 3.11
C ALA A 143 -0.36 10.30 4.36
N ALA A 144 0.24 9.11 4.26
CA ALA A 144 1.01 8.51 5.35
C ALA A 144 2.26 9.34 5.69
N CYS A 145 3.01 9.76 4.66
CA CYS A 145 4.21 10.57 4.84
C CYS A 145 3.93 11.96 5.42
N LYS A 146 2.78 12.57 5.10
CA LYS A 146 2.36 13.83 5.71
C LYS A 146 2.20 13.74 7.22
N LYS A 147 1.79 12.57 7.76
CA LYS A 147 1.68 12.35 9.21
C LYS A 147 3.02 12.46 9.94
N VAL A 148 4.13 12.19 9.24
CA VAL A 148 5.51 12.34 9.75
C VAL A 148 6.21 13.61 9.25
N GLY A 149 5.45 14.52 8.64
CA GLY A 149 5.92 15.85 8.23
C GLY A 149 6.68 15.89 6.90
N VAL A 150 6.51 14.88 6.03
CA VAL A 150 7.16 14.83 4.71
C VAL A 150 6.11 14.75 3.61
N ASP A 151 6.28 15.51 2.54
CA ASP A 151 5.41 15.47 1.37
C ASP A 151 6.22 15.05 0.13
N PRO A 152 6.23 13.75 -0.20
CA PRO A 152 7.11 13.24 -1.24
C PRO A 152 6.64 13.57 -2.66
N ASN A 153 5.38 14.00 -2.85
CA ASN A 153 4.79 14.29 -4.17
C ASN A 153 4.89 13.08 -5.11
N LEU A 154 4.52 11.92 -4.57
CA LEU A 154 4.38 10.64 -5.28
C LEU A 154 3.13 10.61 -6.15
#